data_AF-A0A9D9YI04-F1
#
_entry.id   AF-A0A9D9YI04-F1
#
_cell.length_a   1.000
_cell.length_b   1.000
_cell.length_c   1.000
_cell.angle_alpha   90.00
_cell.angle_beta   90.00
_cell.angle_gamma   90.00
#
_symmetry.space_group_name_H-M   'P 1'
#
loop_
_entity.id
_entity.type
_entity.pdbx_description
1 polymer ?
#
loop_
_entity_poly.entity_id
_entity_poly.type
_entity_poly.pdbx_seq_one_letter_code
_entity_poly.pdbx_strand_id
1 'polypeptide(L)'
;MKIAGSIIVLILVGAGIWYAIQTKPNAEVQNAVVSDAVVGEVENNKENVASLKQIDNANIKITFKGFGPGKVHNGSFSGITSNLSTDGSGIKGDISVDLNSMTTDTEKLTTHLKSKDFFDTEKYPTAKFTAMSLVDGKLSGTLSVHGTTKNVTVNAGEPVNGAYNIMFNLNMKDFGIDQKFANETVELNIVVPVK
;
A
#
# COMPACT_ATOMS: atom_id res chain seq x y z
N MET A 1 51.58 36.84 5.33
CA MET A 1 50.47 36.47 6.24
C MET A 1 49.26 36.16 5.35
N LYS A 2 48.92 34.87 5.17
CA LYS A 2 47.90 34.43 4.20
C LYS A 2 46.50 34.44 4.84
N ILE A 3 45.55 34.89 4.03
CA ILE A 3 44.11 34.99 4.28
C ILE A 3 43.50 33.57 4.21
N ALA A 4 42.56 33.24 5.09
CA ALA A 4 41.49 32.27 4.78
C ALA A 4 40.34 32.43 5.78
N GLY A 5 39.30 33.15 5.38
CA GLY A 5 37.99 33.08 6.01
C GLY A 5 37.26 31.85 5.51
N SER A 6 36.81 30.99 6.42
CA SER A 6 35.91 29.88 6.11
C SER A 6 34.46 30.35 6.30
N ILE A 7 33.79 30.63 5.19
CA ILE A 7 32.32 30.77 5.17
C ILE A 7 31.75 29.34 5.22
N ILE A 8 31.26 28.94 6.39
CA ILE A 8 30.38 27.79 6.53
C ILE A 8 28.97 28.25 6.16
N VAL A 9 28.57 28.04 4.90
CA VAL A 9 27.16 28.17 4.51
C VAL A 9 26.44 26.92 5.02
N LEU A 10 25.69 27.07 6.10
CA LEU A 10 24.79 26.05 6.63
C LEU A 10 23.64 25.82 5.64
N ILE A 11 23.73 24.74 4.85
CA ILE A 11 22.63 24.17 4.05
C ILE A 11 21.64 23.46 5.00
N LEU A 12 21.12 24.16 6.00
CA LEU A 12 20.04 23.65 6.88
C LEU A 12 18.66 24.18 6.47
N VAL A 13 18.62 25.21 5.62
CA VAL A 13 17.36 25.81 5.15
C VAL A 13 16.66 24.92 4.11
N GLY A 14 17.42 24.15 3.32
CA GLY A 14 16.87 23.33 2.23
C GLY A 14 15.99 22.17 2.68
N ALA A 15 16.38 21.43 3.71
CA ALA A 15 15.61 20.26 4.19
C ALA A 15 14.32 20.68 4.92
N GLY A 16 14.37 21.76 5.70
CA GLY A 16 13.19 22.30 6.39
C GLY A 16 12.13 22.87 5.44
N ILE A 17 12.57 23.62 4.41
CA ILE A 17 11.67 24.12 3.37
C ILE A 17 11.13 22.96 2.51
N TRP A 18 11.96 21.97 2.17
CA TRP A 18 11.54 20.79 1.41
C TRP A 18 10.44 19.99 2.13
N TYR A 19 10.56 19.79 3.43
CA TYR A 19 9.55 19.07 4.21
C TYR A 19 8.23 19.85 4.32
N ALA A 20 8.29 21.19 4.39
CA ALA A 20 7.12 22.04 4.54
C ALA A 20 6.24 22.12 3.28
N ILE A 21 6.78 21.85 2.08
CA ILE A 21 6.03 21.92 0.82
C ILE A 21 5.36 20.60 0.43
N GLN A 22 5.65 19.48 1.12
CA GLN A 22 4.99 18.21 0.81
C GLN A 22 3.54 18.20 1.29
N THR A 23 2.64 17.78 0.41
CA THR A 23 1.28 17.42 0.83
C THR A 23 1.34 16.17 1.71
N LYS A 24 0.32 16.00 2.56
CA LYS A 24 0.24 14.89 3.51
C LYS A 24 -1.07 14.13 3.32
N PRO A 25 -1.10 12.83 3.68
CA PRO A 25 -2.34 12.09 3.78
C PRO A 25 -3.35 12.74 4.70
N ASN A 26 -4.62 12.40 4.53
CA ASN A 26 -5.66 12.84 5.46
C ASN A 26 -5.33 12.29 6.87
N ALA A 27 -5.29 13.18 7.86
CA ALA A 27 -4.96 12.84 9.25
C ALA A 27 -5.97 11.90 9.91
N GLU A 28 -7.18 11.79 9.38
CA GLU A 28 -8.22 10.87 9.85
C GLU A 28 -8.04 9.44 9.31
N VAL A 29 -7.27 9.27 8.23
CA VAL A 29 -6.99 7.94 7.66
C VAL A 29 -5.90 7.28 8.50
N GLN A 30 -6.20 6.10 9.04
CA GLN A 30 -5.28 5.39 9.93
C GLN A 30 -4.09 4.81 9.17
N ASN A 31 -2.93 4.79 9.81
CA ASN A 31 -1.76 4.11 9.27
C ASN A 31 -1.91 2.59 9.42
N ALA A 32 -1.45 1.84 8.43
CA ALA A 32 -1.20 0.41 8.57
C ALA A 32 -0.19 0.17 9.68
N VAL A 33 -0.44 -0.86 10.50
CA VAL A 33 0.57 -1.38 11.42
C VAL A 33 1.42 -2.38 10.64
N VAL A 34 2.70 -2.05 10.45
CA VAL A 34 3.65 -2.85 9.67
C VAL A 34 4.70 -3.44 10.61
N SER A 35 4.99 -4.73 10.46
CA SER A 35 6.06 -5.41 11.20
C SER A 35 6.77 -6.43 10.32
N ASP A 36 7.97 -6.84 10.74
CA ASP A 36 8.70 -7.89 10.03
C ASP A 36 7.87 -9.18 10.01
N ALA A 37 7.82 -9.82 8.84
CA ALA A 37 7.24 -11.14 8.73
C ALA A 37 8.12 -12.11 9.53
N VAL A 38 7.63 -12.59 10.67
CA VAL A 38 8.27 -13.72 11.35
C VAL A 38 8.12 -14.93 10.44
N VAL A 39 9.22 -15.64 10.18
CA VAL A 39 9.19 -16.95 9.50
C VAL A 39 8.52 -17.94 10.46
N GLY A 40 7.19 -17.88 10.51
CA GLY A 40 6.33 -18.86 11.13
C GLY A 40 5.65 -19.65 10.02
N GLU A 41 5.59 -20.96 10.17
CA GLU A 41 4.85 -21.83 9.27
C GLU A 41 3.44 -21.28 9.06
N VAL A 42 3.01 -21.23 7.80
CA VAL A 42 1.60 -21.06 7.47
C VAL A 42 0.91 -22.30 8.02
N GLU A 43 0.32 -22.21 9.22
CA GLU A 43 -0.57 -23.24 9.70
C GLU A 43 -1.73 -23.32 8.71
N ASN A 44 -1.65 -24.30 7.81
CA ASN A 44 -2.79 -24.79 7.05
C ASN A 44 -3.74 -25.46 8.05
N ASN A 45 -4.46 -24.65 8.83
CA ASN A 45 -5.66 -25.11 9.48
C ASN A 45 -6.66 -25.39 8.37
N LYS A 46 -6.73 -26.68 7.97
CA LYS A 46 -7.86 -27.29 7.30
C LYS A 46 -9.07 -27.24 8.24
N GLU A 47 -9.55 -26.04 8.53
CA GLU A 47 -10.94 -25.87 8.91
C GLU A 47 -11.79 -25.98 7.66
N ASN A 48 -12.96 -26.57 7.83
CA ASN A 48 -13.83 -27.10 6.78
C ASN A 48 -14.06 -26.10 5.63
N VAL A 49 -13.32 -26.28 4.53
CA VAL A 49 -13.37 -25.44 3.30
C VAL A 49 -14.72 -25.57 2.56
N ALA A 50 -15.67 -26.36 3.09
CA ALA A 50 -16.95 -26.66 2.47
C ALA A 50 -18.04 -25.57 2.62
N SER A 51 -17.77 -24.43 3.27
CA SER A 51 -18.78 -23.37 3.48
C SER A 51 -18.31 -21.93 3.21
N LEU A 52 -17.18 -21.74 2.52
CA LEU A 52 -16.72 -20.40 2.15
C LEU A 52 -17.37 -19.96 0.83
N LYS A 53 -18.10 -18.84 0.84
CA LYS A 53 -18.61 -18.22 -0.37
C LYS A 53 -17.48 -17.46 -1.05
N GLN A 54 -17.22 -17.75 -2.32
CA GLN A 54 -16.23 -17.02 -3.11
C GLN A 54 -16.71 -15.59 -3.37
N ILE A 55 -15.80 -14.62 -3.22
CA ILE A 55 -16.06 -13.21 -3.51
C ILE A 55 -15.87 -12.98 -5.02
N ASP A 56 -16.82 -12.29 -5.65
CA ASP A 56 -16.70 -11.91 -7.06
C ASP A 56 -15.61 -10.84 -7.24
N ASN A 57 -14.64 -11.17 -8.08
CA ASN A 57 -13.48 -10.35 -8.37
C ASN A 57 -13.79 -9.14 -9.26
N ALA A 58 -14.89 -9.19 -10.03
CA ALA A 58 -15.14 -8.23 -11.12
C ALA A 58 -15.28 -6.78 -10.65
N ASN A 59 -15.60 -6.57 -9.37
CA ASN A 59 -15.90 -5.25 -8.80
C ASN A 59 -14.93 -4.84 -7.69
N ILE A 60 -13.84 -5.59 -7.46
CA ILE A 60 -12.79 -5.17 -6.54
C ILE A 60 -12.08 -3.96 -7.14
N LYS A 61 -11.88 -2.92 -6.33
CA LYS A 61 -11.18 -1.69 -6.74
C LYS A 61 -10.04 -1.41 -5.79
N ILE A 62 -8.87 -1.14 -6.33
CA ILE A 62 -7.71 -0.64 -5.58
C ILE A 62 -7.31 0.69 -6.19
N THR A 63 -7.40 1.74 -5.38
CA THR A 63 -7.02 3.10 -5.73
C THR A 63 -6.04 3.64 -4.70
N PHE A 64 -5.25 4.62 -5.09
CA PHE A 64 -4.28 5.25 -4.20
C PHE A 64 -4.16 6.74 -4.41
N LYS A 65 -3.67 7.45 -3.38
CA LYS A 65 -3.16 8.81 -3.47
C LYS A 65 -1.71 8.85 -3.06
N GLY A 66 -0.87 9.39 -3.95
CA GLY A 66 0.51 9.74 -3.67
C GLY A 66 0.66 11.23 -3.38
N PHE A 67 1.62 11.58 -2.54
CA PHE A 67 1.83 12.96 -2.09
C PHE A 67 3.23 13.44 -2.46
N GLY A 68 3.33 14.68 -2.92
CA GLY A 68 4.59 15.31 -3.32
C GLY A 68 4.55 16.83 -3.08
N PRO A 69 5.57 17.57 -3.52
CA PRO A 69 5.65 19.01 -3.33
C PRO A 69 4.43 19.76 -3.91
N GLY A 70 3.52 20.20 -3.05
CA GLY A 70 2.28 20.91 -3.40
C GLY A 70 1.27 20.11 -4.23
N LYS A 71 1.45 18.79 -4.40
CA LYS A 71 0.64 17.97 -5.32
C LYS A 71 0.13 16.71 -4.66
N VAL A 72 -1.08 16.31 -5.04
CA VAL A 72 -1.67 15.01 -4.71
C VAL A 72 -1.98 14.34 -6.04
N HIS A 73 -1.51 13.10 -6.21
CA HIS A 73 -1.71 12.32 -7.42
C HIS A 73 -2.61 11.13 -7.12
N ASN A 74 -3.67 10.96 -7.91
CA ASN A 74 -4.53 9.80 -7.81
C ASN A 74 -4.05 8.72 -8.78
N GLY A 75 -4.17 7.47 -8.37
CA GLY A 75 -3.91 6.32 -9.24
C GLY A 75 -4.77 5.11 -8.89
N SER A 76 -4.70 4.11 -9.77
CA SER A 76 -5.46 2.87 -9.65
C SER A 76 -4.75 1.72 -10.36
N PHE A 77 -5.22 0.51 -10.08
CA PHE A 77 -4.77 -0.71 -10.73
C PHE A 77 -5.96 -1.42 -11.37
N SER A 78 -5.80 -1.86 -12.62
CA SER A 78 -6.83 -2.63 -13.34
C SER A 78 -6.57 -4.14 -13.35
N GLY A 79 -5.32 -4.57 -13.16
CA GLY A 79 -4.88 -5.96 -13.17
C GLY A 79 -5.01 -6.62 -11.79
N ILE A 80 -6.22 -6.63 -11.23
CA ILE A 80 -6.50 -7.22 -9.93
C ILE A 80 -6.95 -8.67 -10.12
N THR A 81 -6.31 -9.59 -9.41
CA THR A 81 -6.74 -10.99 -9.30
C THR A 81 -6.93 -11.34 -7.83
N SER A 82 -7.94 -12.15 -7.53
CA SER A 82 -8.24 -12.51 -6.14
C SER A 82 -8.78 -13.93 -6.05
N ASN A 83 -8.47 -14.58 -4.93
CA ASN A 83 -9.09 -15.83 -4.49
C ASN A 83 -9.75 -15.61 -3.12
N LEU A 84 -10.35 -14.45 -2.93
CA LEU A 84 -10.99 -14.08 -1.68
C LEU A 84 -12.28 -14.88 -1.48
N SER A 85 -12.54 -15.23 -0.24
CA SER A 85 -13.74 -15.93 0.19
C SER A 85 -14.19 -15.45 1.57
N THR A 86 -15.45 -15.68 1.89
CA THR A 86 -16.05 -15.26 3.15
C THR A 86 -17.03 -16.30 3.69
N ASP A 87 -17.10 -16.44 5.01
CA ASP A 87 -18.13 -17.18 5.75
C ASP A 87 -19.15 -16.22 6.42
N GLY A 88 -19.08 -14.92 6.11
CA GLY A 88 -19.87 -13.88 6.78
C GLY A 88 -19.24 -13.35 8.08
N SER A 89 -18.25 -14.04 8.64
CA SER A 89 -17.48 -13.57 9.81
C SER A 89 -16.16 -12.87 9.42
N GLY A 90 -15.67 -13.11 8.20
CA GLY A 90 -14.55 -12.34 7.66
C GLY A 90 -14.13 -12.71 6.25
N ILE A 91 -12.97 -12.20 5.82
CA ILE A 91 -12.37 -12.46 4.50
C ILE A 91 -11.15 -13.38 4.67
N LYS A 92 -11.07 -14.43 3.85
CA LYS A 92 -9.93 -15.36 3.74
C LYS A 92 -9.43 -15.41 2.30
N GLY A 93 -8.17 -15.75 2.11
CA GLY A 93 -7.55 -15.92 0.79
C GLY A 93 -6.56 -14.80 0.45
N ASP A 94 -6.28 -14.64 -0.84
CA ASP A 94 -5.29 -13.68 -1.32
C ASP A 94 -5.81 -12.79 -2.45
N ILE A 95 -5.22 -11.61 -2.54
CA ILE A 95 -5.40 -10.64 -3.62
C ILE A 95 -4.03 -10.27 -4.18
N SER A 96 -3.94 -10.25 -5.49
CA SER A 96 -2.74 -9.87 -6.23
C SER A 96 -3.05 -8.75 -7.20
N VAL A 97 -2.06 -7.89 -7.41
CA VAL A 97 -2.12 -6.76 -8.33
C VAL A 97 -0.95 -6.84 -9.29
N ASP A 98 -1.23 -6.83 -10.59
CA ASP A 98 -0.23 -6.55 -11.61
C ASP A 98 0.13 -5.07 -11.57
N LEU A 99 1.35 -4.75 -11.14
CA LEU A 99 1.84 -3.38 -11.04
C LEU A 99 2.05 -2.73 -12.41
N ASN A 100 2.15 -3.51 -13.50
CA ASN A 100 2.18 -2.97 -14.85
C ASN A 100 0.81 -2.40 -15.28
N SER A 101 -0.27 -2.79 -14.61
CA SER A 101 -1.62 -2.25 -14.84
C SER A 101 -1.86 -0.88 -14.19
N MET A 102 -0.89 -0.38 -13.41
CA MET A 102 -1.00 0.90 -12.74
C MET A 102 -1.21 2.05 -13.72
N THR A 103 -2.13 2.94 -13.36
CA THR A 103 -2.32 4.25 -14.01
C THR A 103 -2.39 5.36 -12.96
N THR A 104 -1.96 6.55 -13.34
CA THR A 104 -2.10 7.78 -12.53
C THR A 104 -2.72 8.88 -13.38
N ASP A 105 -2.92 10.06 -12.80
CA ASP A 105 -3.41 11.26 -13.48
C ASP A 105 -2.55 11.74 -14.66
N THR A 106 -1.29 11.28 -14.78
CA THR A 106 -0.44 11.56 -15.93
C THR A 106 0.35 10.32 -16.38
N GLU A 107 0.51 10.13 -17.70
CA GLU A 107 1.32 9.03 -18.23
C GLU A 107 2.78 9.11 -17.77
N LYS A 108 3.32 10.34 -17.67
CA LYS A 108 4.70 10.56 -17.22
C LYS A 108 4.92 10.06 -15.78
N LEU A 109 4.00 10.36 -14.86
CA LEU A 109 4.08 9.85 -13.50
C LEU A 109 3.91 8.33 -13.47
N THR A 110 2.96 7.81 -14.25
CA THR A 110 2.75 6.35 -14.38
C THR A 110 4.03 5.63 -14.78
N THR A 111 4.71 6.10 -15.83
CA THR A 111 5.98 5.54 -16.28
C THR A 111 7.07 5.67 -15.22
N HIS A 112 7.14 6.80 -14.52
CA HIS A 112 8.13 7.02 -13.46
C HIS A 112 7.94 6.07 -12.28
N LEU A 113 6.70 5.87 -11.81
CA LEU A 113 6.41 4.95 -10.71
C LEU A 113 6.70 3.49 -11.08
N LYS A 114 6.60 3.11 -12.36
CA LYS A 114 6.95 1.75 -12.80
C LYS A 114 8.47 1.47 -12.85
N SER A 115 9.28 2.52 -12.87
CA SER A 115 10.74 2.42 -13.02
C SER A 115 11.44 1.84 -11.79
N LYS A 116 12.74 1.54 -11.95
CA LYS A 116 13.65 1.03 -10.90
C LYS A 116 13.79 1.93 -9.68
N ASP A 117 13.47 3.21 -9.82
CA ASP A 117 13.49 4.14 -8.68
C ASP A 117 12.28 3.89 -7.75
N PHE A 118 11.19 3.29 -8.24
CA PHE A 118 9.97 3.07 -7.46
C PHE A 118 9.62 1.60 -7.39
N PHE A 119 8.63 1.14 -8.16
CA PHE A 119 8.11 -0.23 -8.04
C PHE A 119 8.92 -1.27 -8.81
N ASP A 120 9.85 -0.85 -9.69
CA ASP A 120 10.66 -1.71 -10.56
C ASP A 120 9.83 -2.85 -11.15
N THR A 121 8.76 -2.51 -11.89
CA THR A 121 7.72 -3.49 -12.27
C THR A 121 8.21 -4.53 -13.27
N GLU A 122 9.36 -4.29 -13.92
CA GLU A 122 10.06 -5.30 -14.71
C GLU A 122 10.59 -6.44 -13.84
N LYS A 123 11.09 -6.13 -12.64
CA LYS A 123 11.65 -7.11 -11.70
C LYS A 123 10.63 -7.63 -10.69
N TYR A 124 9.73 -6.76 -10.24
CA TYR A 124 8.68 -7.05 -9.27
C TYR A 124 7.32 -6.70 -9.88
N PRO A 125 6.80 -7.51 -10.83
CA PRO A 125 5.56 -7.18 -11.54
C PRO A 125 4.31 -7.30 -10.67
N THR A 126 4.40 -7.93 -9.49
CA THR A 126 3.23 -8.26 -8.68
C THR A 126 3.39 -7.77 -7.25
N ALA A 127 2.34 -7.11 -6.75
CA ALA A 127 2.10 -6.93 -5.33
C ALA A 127 1.04 -7.93 -4.86
N LYS A 128 1.22 -8.53 -3.69
CA LYS A 128 0.32 -9.57 -3.18
C LYS A 128 0.01 -9.37 -1.70
N PHE A 129 -1.26 -9.45 -1.33
CA PHE A 129 -1.70 -9.52 0.06
C PHE A 129 -2.39 -10.85 0.32
N THR A 130 -2.02 -11.53 1.41
CA THR A 130 -2.65 -12.77 1.86
C THR A 130 -3.27 -12.54 3.23
N ALA A 131 -4.60 -12.62 3.31
CA ALA A 131 -5.36 -12.45 4.53
C ALA A 131 -5.13 -13.63 5.47
N MET A 132 -4.80 -13.34 6.72
CA MET A 132 -4.64 -14.33 7.79
C MET A 132 -5.83 -14.31 8.75
N SER A 133 -6.30 -13.13 9.12
CA SER A 133 -7.40 -12.99 10.07
C SER A 133 -8.16 -11.67 9.92
N LEU A 134 -9.46 -11.69 10.18
CA LEU A 134 -10.27 -10.50 10.43
C LEU A 134 -10.90 -10.63 11.81
N VAL A 135 -10.47 -9.81 12.78
CA VAL A 135 -10.95 -9.84 14.17
C VAL A 135 -11.23 -8.42 14.61
N ASP A 136 -12.41 -8.16 15.17
CA ASP A 136 -12.84 -6.83 15.63
C ASP A 136 -12.65 -5.72 14.57
N GLY A 137 -12.96 -6.05 13.30
CA GLY A 137 -12.79 -5.14 12.17
C GLY A 137 -11.33 -4.91 11.73
N LYS A 138 -10.35 -5.61 12.32
CA LYS A 138 -8.93 -5.51 11.93
C LYS A 138 -8.53 -6.66 11.01
N LEU A 139 -8.19 -6.32 9.77
CA LEU A 139 -7.68 -7.27 8.79
C LEU A 139 -6.16 -7.36 8.92
N SER A 140 -5.66 -8.55 9.22
CA SER A 140 -4.23 -8.83 9.32
C SER A 140 -3.82 -9.85 8.28
N GLY A 141 -2.63 -9.68 7.72
CA GLY A 141 -2.08 -10.56 6.71
C GLY A 141 -0.65 -10.22 6.33
N THR A 142 -0.12 -10.91 5.32
CA THR A 142 1.19 -10.61 4.75
C THR A 142 1.04 -9.80 3.48
N LEU A 143 1.74 -8.67 3.38
CA LEU A 143 1.85 -7.86 2.17
C LEU A 143 3.25 -8.03 1.58
N SER A 144 3.32 -8.42 0.31
CA SER A 144 4.54 -8.50 -0.49
C SER A 144 4.52 -7.41 -1.56
N VAL A 145 5.49 -6.50 -1.51
CA VAL A 145 5.68 -5.40 -2.47
C VAL A 145 7.17 -5.23 -2.70
N HIS A 146 7.59 -5.08 -3.96
CA HIS A 146 8.99 -4.78 -4.32
C HIS A 146 10.00 -5.77 -3.70
N GLY A 147 9.64 -7.05 -3.70
CA GLY A 147 10.47 -8.14 -3.16
C GLY A 147 10.53 -8.21 -1.63
N THR A 148 9.89 -7.28 -0.91
CA THR A 148 9.83 -7.26 0.55
C THR A 148 8.47 -7.77 1.03
N THR A 149 8.47 -8.68 2.01
CA THR A 149 7.24 -9.17 2.64
C THR A 149 7.19 -8.74 4.10
N LYS A 150 6.07 -8.14 4.51
CA LYS A 150 5.81 -7.65 5.86
C LYS A 150 4.45 -8.12 6.35
N ASN A 151 4.31 -8.26 7.67
CA ASN A 151 3.01 -8.37 8.30
C ASN A 151 2.35 -6.99 8.32
N VAL A 152 1.10 -6.93 7.87
CA VAL A 152 0.32 -5.69 7.77
C VAL A 152 -1.03 -5.90 8.43
N THR A 153 -1.38 -5.01 9.34
CA THR A 153 -2.73 -4.92 9.92
C THR A 153 -3.36 -3.58 9.58
N VAL A 154 -4.59 -3.61 9.08
CA VAL A 154 -5.40 -2.44 8.73
C VAL A 154 -6.78 -2.53 9.36
N ASN A 155 -7.40 -1.38 9.58
CA ASN A 155 -8.80 -1.33 10.01
C ASN A 155 -9.71 -1.47 8.78
N ALA A 156 -10.33 -2.62 8.62
CA ALA A 156 -11.29 -2.91 7.56
C ALA A 156 -12.73 -2.52 7.94
N GLY A 157 -13.00 -2.36 9.24
CA GLY A 157 -14.34 -2.10 9.75
C GLY A 157 -15.32 -3.22 9.41
N GLU A 158 -16.59 -2.84 9.26
CA GLU A 158 -17.67 -3.72 8.82
C GLU A 158 -18.09 -3.42 7.37
N PRO A 159 -18.65 -4.40 6.65
CA PRO A 159 -19.11 -4.17 5.28
C PRO A 159 -20.33 -3.24 5.27
N VAL A 160 -20.22 -2.11 4.56
CA VAL A 160 -21.31 -1.15 4.35
C VAL A 160 -21.95 -1.43 3.01
N ASN A 161 -23.28 -1.60 2.97
CA ASN A 161 -24.02 -1.96 1.76
C ASN A 161 -23.50 -3.22 1.04
N GLY A 162 -22.85 -4.13 1.77
CA GLY A 162 -22.29 -5.36 1.20
C GLY A 162 -20.90 -5.23 0.60
N ALA A 163 -20.14 -4.17 0.93
CA ALA A 163 -18.74 -4.04 0.56
C ALA A 163 -17.89 -3.55 1.74
N TYR A 164 -16.70 -4.12 1.90
CA TYR A 164 -15.66 -3.52 2.73
C TYR A 164 -15.05 -2.33 1.99
N ASN A 165 -14.91 -1.21 2.68
CA ASN A 165 -14.27 0.01 2.18
C ASN A 165 -13.08 0.31 3.09
N ILE A 166 -11.92 -0.22 2.70
CA ILE A 166 -10.72 -0.25 3.55
C ILE A 166 -9.82 0.90 3.11
N MET A 167 -9.69 1.92 3.97
CA MET A 167 -8.83 3.07 3.74
C MET A 167 -7.72 3.12 4.78
N PHE A 168 -6.47 3.20 4.33
CA PHE A 168 -5.32 3.27 5.21
C PHE A 168 -4.12 3.92 4.53
N ASN A 169 -3.21 4.44 5.35
CA ASN A 169 -1.92 4.94 4.91
C ASN A 169 -0.86 3.84 5.01
N LEU A 170 -0.05 3.68 3.97
CA LEU A 170 1.05 2.73 3.92
C LEU A 170 2.37 3.49 3.71
N ASN A 171 3.38 3.18 4.53
CA ASN A 171 4.72 3.71 4.34
C ASN A 171 5.50 2.80 3.37
N MET A 172 5.84 3.34 2.20
CA MET A 172 6.53 2.60 1.15
C MET A 172 8.00 2.32 1.47
N LYS A 173 8.61 3.03 2.44
CA LYS A 173 9.96 2.70 2.94
C LYS A 173 10.04 1.32 3.55
N ASP A 174 8.96 0.85 4.19
CA ASP A 174 8.91 -0.48 4.80
C ASP A 174 9.09 -1.61 3.76
N PHE A 175 8.89 -1.28 2.47
CA PHE A 175 9.04 -2.16 1.32
C PHE A 175 10.24 -1.80 0.44
N GLY A 176 11.15 -0.97 0.93
CA GLY A 176 12.37 -0.59 0.23
C GLY A 176 12.20 0.46 -0.87
N ILE A 177 11.06 1.14 -0.92
CA ILE A 177 10.80 2.24 -1.85
C ILE A 177 10.97 3.56 -1.08
N ASP A 178 12.21 4.07 -1.07
CA ASP A 178 12.62 5.27 -0.35
C ASP A 178 13.02 6.38 -1.33
N GLN A 179 12.07 7.27 -1.63
CA GLN A 179 12.25 8.33 -2.62
C GLN A 179 12.33 9.70 -1.96
N LYS A 180 13.50 10.33 -2.07
CA LYS A 180 13.83 11.62 -1.43
C LYS A 180 12.91 12.78 -1.84
N PHE A 181 12.30 12.68 -3.03
CA PHE A 181 11.51 13.75 -3.63
C PHE A 181 9.99 13.52 -3.58
N ALA A 182 9.55 12.41 -2.97
CA ALA A 182 8.15 12.08 -2.78
C ALA A 182 7.87 11.88 -1.28
N ASN A 183 6.60 11.97 -0.90
CA ASN A 183 6.19 11.47 0.40
C ASN A 183 6.19 9.95 0.33
N GLU A 184 6.82 9.31 1.30
CA GLU A 184 6.90 7.85 1.35
C GLU A 184 5.56 7.22 1.77
N THR A 185 4.65 8.02 2.31
CA THR A 185 3.32 7.56 2.68
C THR A 185 2.35 7.67 1.51
N VAL A 186 1.66 6.57 1.22
CA VAL A 186 0.61 6.48 0.21
C VAL A 186 -0.71 6.18 0.91
N GLU A 187 -1.78 6.89 0.55
CA GLU A 187 -3.13 6.59 1.02
C GLU A 187 -3.76 5.57 0.07
N LEU A 188 -4.12 4.39 0.56
CA LEU A 188 -4.79 3.34 -0.19
C LEU A 188 -6.28 3.32 0.14
N ASN A 189 -7.09 3.08 -0.89
CA ASN A 189 -8.52 2.81 -0.76
C ASN A 189 -8.88 1.54 -1.55
N ILE A 190 -9.33 0.52 -0.82
CA ILE A 190 -9.66 -0.79 -1.34
C ILE A 190 -11.14 -1.06 -1.11
N VAL A 191 -11.86 -1.36 -2.19
CA VAL A 191 -13.26 -1.76 -2.14
C VAL A 191 -13.37 -3.25 -2.47
N VAL A 192 -13.91 -4.03 -1.53
CA VAL A 192 -14.14 -5.47 -1.68
C VAL A 192 -15.62 -5.77 -1.51
N PRO A 193 -16.38 -5.99 -2.60
CA PRO A 193 -17.78 -6.44 -2.53
C PRO A 193 -17.86 -7.86 -1.99
N VAL A 194 -18.78 -8.13 -1.05
CA VAL A 194 -18.93 -9.45 -0.40
C VAL A 194 -20.34 -10.04 -0.53
N LYS A 195 -21.23 -9.34 -1.24
CA LYS A 195 -22.58 -9.83 -1.57
C LYS A 195 -22.61 -10.50 -2.93
#